data_AF-A8ZQW0-F1
#
_entry.id   AF-A8ZQW0-F1
#
_cell.length_a   1.000
_cell.length_b   1.000
_cell.length_c   1.000
_cell.angle_alpha   90.00
_cell.angle_beta   90.00
_cell.angle_gamma   90.00
#
_symmetry.space_group_name_H-M   'P 1'
#
loop_
_entity.id
_entity.type
_entity.pdbx_description
1 polymer ?
#
loop_
_entity_poly.entity_id
_entity_poly.type
_entity_poly.pdbx_seq_one_letter_code
_entity_poly.pdbx_strand_id
1 'polypeptide(L)'
;MPTIHIANLRKSRQLQPGVRCDRGTPLGNPFHMFAESERDRCIAAFRVFLYEVAILGNEPSQDLIRRIAEQHKIMPSGSYKPFGRGAMMAVLEALGQKSEVTLLCWCHPKPCHCDVIKAFLEWKCPAPQQQTLEVL
;
A
#
# COMPACT_ATOMS: atom_id res chain seq x y z
N MET A 1 -3.09 -16.17 6.08
CA MET A 1 -3.49 -14.78 5.81
C MET A 1 -3.23 -13.94 7.07
N PRO A 2 -2.46 -12.85 6.99
CA PRO A 2 -2.28 -11.94 8.13
C PRO A 2 -3.59 -11.26 8.51
N THR A 3 -3.82 -11.08 9.81
CA THR A 3 -4.75 -10.04 10.30
C THR A 3 -4.10 -8.68 10.06
N ILE A 4 -4.75 -7.80 9.27
CA ILE A 4 -4.17 -6.50 8.89
C ILE A 4 -4.95 -5.35 9.50
N HIS A 5 -4.24 -4.56 10.32
CA HIS A 5 -4.70 -3.30 10.89
C HIS A 5 -4.05 -2.11 10.19
N ILE A 6 -4.70 -0.95 10.25
CA ILE A 6 -4.14 0.32 9.79
C ILE A 6 -4.21 1.29 10.96
N ALA A 7 -3.11 1.97 11.25
CA ALA A 7 -3.04 2.93 12.35
C ALA A 7 -2.38 4.25 11.92
N ASN A 8 -2.68 5.32 12.67
CA ASN A 8 -2.07 6.62 12.42
C ASN A 8 -0.61 6.63 12.92
N LEU A 9 0.32 6.99 12.05
CA LEU A 9 1.76 7.04 12.33
C LEU A 9 2.14 8.10 13.39
N ARG A 10 1.39 9.19 13.57
CA ARG A 10 1.59 10.16 14.68
C ARG A 10 1.33 9.52 16.03
N LYS A 11 0.39 8.58 16.09
CA LYS A 11 -0.04 7.89 17.31
C LYS A 11 0.68 6.55 17.52
N SER A 12 1.45 6.09 16.52
CA SER A 12 1.98 4.73 16.49
C SER A 12 3.10 4.45 17.49
N ARG A 13 3.71 5.47 18.11
CA ARG A 13 4.67 5.27 19.22
C ARG A 13 4.04 4.47 20.38
N GLN A 14 2.71 4.53 20.52
CA GLN A 14 1.94 3.80 21.52
C GLN A 14 1.44 2.43 21.01
N LEU A 15 1.61 2.13 19.72
CA LEU A 15 1.03 0.98 19.02
C LEU A 15 2.13 0.10 18.37
N GLN A 16 3.36 0.15 18.88
CA GLN A 16 4.44 -0.67 18.36
C GLN A 16 4.24 -2.15 18.71
N PRO A 17 4.54 -3.09 17.80
CA PRO A 17 5.23 -2.90 16.52
C PRO A 17 4.29 -2.61 15.31
N GLY A 18 4.75 -1.78 14.36
CA GLY A 18 4.03 -1.50 13.10
C GLY A 18 4.95 -1.10 11.93
N VAL A 19 4.48 -1.31 10.70
CA VAL A 19 5.25 -1.06 9.47
C VAL A 19 4.92 0.33 8.91
N ARG A 20 5.94 1.16 8.77
CA ARG A 20 5.83 2.51 8.20
C ARG A 20 5.62 2.45 6.69
N CYS A 21 4.52 3.02 6.20
CA CYS A 21 4.17 3.10 4.78
C CYS A 21 4.21 4.56 4.31
N ASP A 22 5.23 5.33 4.63
CA ASP A 22 5.34 6.69 4.11
C ASP A 22 6.40 6.79 3.02
N ARG A 23 6.55 7.99 2.47
CA ARG A 23 7.37 8.27 1.28
C ARG A 23 8.86 7.95 1.45
N GLY A 24 9.29 7.64 2.67
CA GLY A 24 10.64 7.15 2.97
C GLY A 24 10.78 5.63 2.95
N THR A 25 9.75 4.87 2.58
CA THR A 25 9.77 3.40 2.57
C THR A 25 9.29 2.82 1.23
N PRO A 26 9.59 1.54 0.92
CA PRO A 26 9.16 0.90 -0.33
C PRO A 26 7.64 0.82 -0.54
N LEU A 27 6.85 1.00 0.53
CA LEU A 27 5.39 1.00 0.49
C LEU A 27 4.79 2.41 0.48
N GLY A 28 5.62 3.45 0.39
CA GLY A 28 5.17 4.83 0.38
C GLY A 28 4.37 5.20 -0.86
N ASN A 29 3.38 6.07 -0.69
CA ASN A 29 2.63 6.63 -1.82
C ASN A 29 3.44 7.72 -2.55
N PRO A 30 3.76 7.56 -3.85
CA PRO A 30 4.50 8.56 -4.62
C PRO A 30 3.68 9.81 -4.95
N PHE A 31 2.36 9.80 -4.78
CA PHE A 31 1.48 10.92 -5.10
C PHE A 31 1.29 11.86 -3.91
N HIS A 32 1.25 13.16 -4.18
CA HIS A 32 1.02 14.22 -3.21
C HIS A 32 -0.47 14.56 -3.14
N MET A 33 -1.00 14.76 -1.93
CA MET A 33 -2.36 15.22 -1.68
C MET A 33 -2.25 16.58 -0.97
N PHE A 34 -2.52 17.67 -1.67
CA PHE A 34 -2.44 19.04 -1.13
C PHE A 34 -3.72 19.45 -0.41
N ALA A 35 -4.86 18.94 -0.86
CA ALA A 35 -6.17 19.19 -0.25
C ALA A 35 -6.94 17.88 -0.04
N GLU A 36 -7.87 17.88 0.92
CA GLU A 36 -8.69 16.70 1.23
C GLU A 36 -9.57 16.26 0.05
N SER A 37 -9.95 17.18 -0.84
CA SER A 37 -10.69 16.87 -2.08
C SER A 37 -9.90 16.00 -3.06
N GLU A 38 -8.59 15.85 -2.87
CA GLU A 38 -7.73 15.04 -3.72
C GLU A 38 -7.54 13.61 -3.22
N ARG A 39 -8.06 13.28 -2.03
CA ARG A 39 -7.88 11.99 -1.37
C ARG A 39 -8.23 10.81 -2.27
N ASP A 40 -9.42 10.83 -2.86
CA ASP A 40 -9.88 9.71 -3.69
C ASP A 40 -9.02 9.53 -4.93
N ARG A 41 -8.60 10.63 -5.55
CA ARG A 41 -7.68 10.61 -6.71
C ARG A 41 -6.29 10.09 -6.32
N CYS A 42 -5.78 10.49 -5.16
CA CYS A 42 -4.49 10.03 -4.63
C CYS A 42 -4.49 8.53 -4.30
N ILE A 43 -5.58 8.02 -3.72
CA ILE A 43 -5.77 6.58 -3.43
C ILE A 43 -5.93 5.80 -4.73
N ALA A 44 -6.71 6.30 -5.69
CA ALA A 44 -6.90 5.66 -6.98
C ALA A 44 -5.58 5.57 -7.77
N ALA A 45 -4.79 6.65 -7.79
CA ALA A 45 -3.47 6.66 -8.41
C ALA A 45 -2.54 5.63 -7.75
N PHE A 46 -2.54 5.55 -6.40
CA PHE A 46 -1.74 4.56 -5.70
C PHE A 46 -2.16 3.11 -6.00
N ARG A 47 -3.46 2.85 -6.18
CA ARG A 47 -3.96 1.53 -6.60
C ARG A 47 -3.41 1.11 -7.95
N VAL A 48 -3.43 2.01 -8.93
CA VAL A 48 -2.86 1.75 -10.26
C VAL A 48 -1.35 1.55 -10.17
N PHE A 49 -0.66 2.40 -9.41
CA PHE A 49 0.78 2.27 -9.17
C PHE A 49 1.16 0.91 -8.56
N LEU A 50 0.47 0.48 -7.49
CA LEU A 50 0.73 -0.80 -6.86
C LEU A 50 0.46 -1.96 -7.82
N TYR A 51 -0.61 -1.89 -8.63
CA TYR A 51 -0.91 -2.91 -9.64
C TYR A 51 0.18 -3.01 -10.70
N GLU A 52 0.60 -1.87 -11.27
CA GLU A 52 1.66 -1.79 -12.28
C GLU A 52 2.97 -2.40 -11.78
N VAL A 53 3.36 -2.09 -10.54
CA VAL A 53 4.63 -2.56 -9.97
C VAL A 53 4.52 -4.02 -9.50
N ALA A 54 3.50 -4.35 -8.72
CA ALA A 54 3.41 -5.64 -8.05
C ALA A 54 2.87 -6.76 -8.95
N ILE A 55 1.97 -6.44 -9.88
CA ILE A 55 1.32 -7.42 -10.78
C ILE A 55 1.94 -7.41 -12.17
N LEU A 56 2.02 -6.24 -12.81
CA LEU A 56 2.55 -6.15 -14.18
C LEU A 56 4.07 -6.20 -14.27
N GLY A 57 4.76 -6.06 -13.14
CA GLY A 57 6.21 -6.24 -13.09
C GLY A 57 7.02 -4.98 -13.41
N ASN A 58 6.37 -3.82 -13.52
CA ASN A 58 7.05 -2.58 -13.89
C ASN A 58 7.93 -2.04 -12.76
N GLU A 59 9.02 -1.37 -13.11
CA GLU A 59 9.78 -0.59 -12.14
C GLU A 59 9.00 0.67 -11.75
N PRO A 60 9.02 1.10 -10.47
CA PRO A 60 8.43 2.35 -10.00
C PRO A 60 9.25 3.56 -10.43
N SER A 61 9.44 3.69 -11.74
CA SER A 61 10.21 4.75 -12.38
C SER A 61 9.49 6.10 -12.31
N GLN A 62 10.23 7.19 -12.50
CA GLN A 62 9.65 8.53 -12.57
C GLN A 62 8.62 8.65 -13.70
N ASP A 63 8.85 8.00 -14.84
CA ASP A 63 7.94 8.07 -15.97
C ASP A 63 6.63 7.31 -15.72
N LEU A 64 6.70 6.15 -15.05
CA LEU A 64 5.50 5.45 -14.59
C LEU A 64 4.69 6.34 -13.63
N ILE A 65 5.37 6.94 -12.64
CA ILE A 65 4.74 7.83 -11.65
C ILE A 65 4.10 9.04 -12.34
N ARG A 66 4.80 9.70 -13.26
CA ARG A 66 4.28 10.88 -14.00
C ARG A 66 3.06 10.52 -14.84
N ARG A 67 3.08 9.40 -15.57
CA ARG A 67 1.96 8.94 -16.38
C ARG A 67 0.70 8.72 -15.53
N ILE A 68 0.83 8.00 -14.41
CA ILE A 68 -0.30 7.74 -13.51
C ILE A 68 -0.78 9.06 -12.87
N ALA A 69 0.15 9.92 -12.47
CA ALA A 69 -0.16 11.22 -11.89
C ALA A 69 -1.02 12.08 -12.84
N GLU A 70 -0.64 12.15 -14.11
CA GLU A 70 -1.40 12.85 -15.16
C GLU A 70 -2.81 12.25 -15.33
N GLN A 71 -2.92 10.93 -15.46
CA GLN A 71 -4.20 10.23 -15.62
C GLN A 71 -5.18 10.52 -14.47
N HIS A 72 -4.67 10.61 -13.25
CA HIS A 72 -5.48 10.85 -12.05
C HIS A 72 -5.57 12.33 -11.65
N LYS A 73 -4.97 13.25 -12.44
CA LYS A 73 -4.92 14.68 -12.16
C LYS A 73 -4.35 14.99 -10.77
N ILE A 74 -3.33 14.24 -10.34
CA ILE A 74 -2.68 14.37 -9.03
C ILE A 74 -1.19 14.68 -9.25
N MET A 75 -0.53 15.35 -8.32
CA MET A 75 0.90 15.65 -8.46
C MET A 75 1.77 14.51 -7.91
N PRO A 76 2.90 14.18 -8.54
CA PRO A 76 3.96 13.41 -7.89
C PRO A 76 4.51 14.18 -6.69
N SER A 77 4.92 13.45 -5.65
CA SER A 77 5.54 14.04 -4.46
C SER A 77 7.05 14.07 -4.61
N GLY A 78 7.64 15.27 -4.56
CA GLY A 78 9.11 15.44 -4.58
C GLY A 78 9.85 14.81 -3.40
N SER A 79 9.14 14.47 -2.31
CA SER A 79 9.69 13.79 -1.15
C SER A 79 9.65 12.25 -1.23
N TYR A 80 9.17 11.67 -2.34
CA TYR A 80 9.15 10.23 -2.55
C TYR A 80 10.55 9.72 -2.87
N LYS A 81 11.05 8.76 -2.07
CA LYS A 81 12.31 8.09 -2.36
C LYS A 81 12.08 6.97 -3.36
N PRO A 82 12.81 6.91 -4.49
CA PRO A 82 12.70 5.81 -5.42
C PRO A 82 13.27 4.54 -4.77
N PHE A 83 12.43 3.52 -4.62
CA PHE A 83 12.82 2.16 -4.28
C PHE A 83 12.55 1.28 -5.50
N GLY A 84 13.46 0.38 -5.85
CA GLY A 84 13.22 -0.55 -6.96
C GLY A 84 12.07 -1.52 -6.65
N ARG A 85 11.49 -2.11 -7.69
CA ARG A 85 10.41 -3.10 -7.56
C ARG A 85 10.76 -4.22 -6.58
N GLY A 86 11.99 -4.74 -6.64
CA GLY A 86 12.45 -5.81 -5.75
C GLY A 86 12.31 -5.48 -4.27
N ALA A 87 12.62 -4.24 -3.87
CA ALA A 87 12.47 -3.79 -2.48
C ALA A 87 11.00 -3.72 -2.06
N MET A 88 10.11 -3.24 -2.94
CA MET A 88 8.67 -3.22 -2.67
C MET A 88 8.12 -4.64 -2.51
N MET A 89 8.48 -5.54 -3.42
CA MET A 89 8.02 -6.93 -3.40
C MET A 89 8.52 -7.69 -2.17
N ALA A 90 9.78 -7.50 -1.78
CA ALA A 90 10.34 -8.12 -0.58
C ALA A 90 9.57 -7.70 0.69
N VAL A 91 9.18 -6.42 0.80
CA VAL A 91 8.36 -5.96 1.93
C VAL A 91 6.95 -6.58 1.87
N LEU A 92 6.29 -6.56 0.71
CA LEU A 92 4.94 -7.15 0.56
C LEU A 92 4.92 -8.65 0.91
N GLU A 93 5.92 -9.40 0.45
CA GLU A 93 6.07 -10.82 0.76
C GLU A 93 6.29 -11.05 2.26
N ALA A 94 7.21 -10.31 2.88
CA ALA A 94 7.46 -10.41 4.31
C ALA A 94 6.23 -10.06 5.16
N LEU A 95 5.36 -9.15 4.70
CA LEU A 95 4.09 -8.85 5.35
C LEU A 95 3.08 -9.99 5.19
N GLY A 96 3.00 -10.61 4.02
CA GLY A 96 2.11 -11.73 3.75
C GLY A 96 2.38 -12.98 4.59
N GLN A 97 3.62 -13.15 5.08
CA GLN A 97 4.03 -14.28 5.92
C GLN A 97 3.79 -14.08 7.42
N LYS A 98 3.34 -12.90 7.85
CA LYS A 98 3.06 -12.62 9.28
C LYS A 98 1.66 -13.10 9.67
N SER A 99 1.47 -13.39 10.95
CA SER A 99 0.13 -13.65 11.51
C SER A 99 -0.66 -12.35 11.71
N GLU A 100 0.03 -11.27 12.09
CA GLU A 100 -0.56 -9.95 12.30
C GLU A 100 0.36 -8.84 11.76
N VAL A 101 -0.25 -7.84 11.13
CA VAL A 101 0.42 -6.68 10.54
C VAL A 101 -0.34 -5.42 10.89
N THR A 102 0.37 -4.40 11.38
CA THR A 102 -0.16 -3.04 11.49
C THR A 102 0.55 -2.12 10.49
N LEU A 103 -0.17 -1.62 9.49
CA LEU A 103 0.33 -0.64 8.52
C LEU A 103 0.16 0.78 9.07
N LEU A 104 1.22 1.59 9.00
CA LEU A 104 1.24 2.93 9.59
C LEU A 104 1.25 4.00 8.51
N CYS A 105 0.24 4.87 8.53
CA CYS A 105 0.12 6.01 7.62
C CYS A 105 -0.21 7.29 8.38
N TRP A 106 0.24 8.44 7.86
CA TRP A 106 -0.12 9.76 8.39
C TRP A 106 -1.61 10.12 8.21
N CYS A 107 -2.29 9.50 7.24
CA CYS A 107 -3.65 9.86 6.80
C CYS A 107 -4.80 9.20 7.57
N HIS A 108 -4.57 8.03 8.17
CA HIS A 108 -5.58 7.30 8.95
C HIS A 108 -6.08 8.18 10.11
N PRO A 109 -7.38 8.26 10.46
CA PRO A 109 -8.45 7.28 10.26
C PRO A 109 -9.22 7.39 8.94
N LYS A 110 -8.99 8.42 8.15
CA LYS A 110 -9.62 8.52 6.82
C LYS A 110 -9.02 7.48 5.86
N PRO A 111 -9.75 7.06 4.81
CA PRO A 111 -9.21 6.21 3.77
C PRO A 111 -7.87 6.71 3.25
N CYS A 112 -6.94 5.79 3.01
CA CYS A 112 -5.56 6.08 2.66
C CYS A 112 -4.97 4.97 1.78
N HIS A 113 -3.71 5.15 1.38
CA HIS A 113 -3.03 4.17 0.54
C HIS A 113 -2.77 2.83 1.25
N CYS A 114 -2.72 2.79 2.58
CA CYS A 114 -2.61 1.51 3.31
C CYS A 114 -3.85 0.63 3.15
N ASP A 115 -5.04 1.21 2.89
CA ASP A 115 -6.23 0.42 2.58
C ASP A 115 -6.07 -0.36 1.28
N VAL A 116 -5.35 0.22 0.31
CA VAL A 116 -5.00 -0.45 -0.95
C VAL A 116 -3.99 -1.58 -0.71
N ILE A 117 -2.96 -1.36 0.12
CA ILE A 117 -1.97 -2.39 0.47
C ILE A 117 -2.65 -3.54 1.21
N LYS A 118 -3.53 -3.24 2.17
CA LYS A 118 -4.33 -4.22 2.89
C LYS A 118 -5.13 -5.08 1.93
N ALA A 119 -5.91 -4.46 1.04
CA ALA A 119 -6.70 -5.18 0.04
C ALA A 119 -5.84 -6.05 -0.88
N PHE A 120 -4.65 -5.58 -1.28
CA PHE A 120 -3.70 -6.36 -2.06
C PHE A 120 -3.21 -7.61 -1.32
N LEU A 121 -2.84 -7.47 -0.04
CA LEU A 121 -2.35 -8.60 0.78
C LEU A 121 -3.47 -9.62 1.07
N GLU A 122 -4.69 -9.15 1.33
CA GLU A 122 -5.87 -10.00 1.52
C GLU A 122 -6.20 -10.80 0.25
N TRP A 123 -6.10 -10.17 -0.92
CA TRP A 123 -6.29 -10.84 -2.21
C TRP A 123 -5.17 -11.83 -2.54
N LYS A 124 -3.90 -11.45 -2.33
CA LYS A 124 -2.73 -12.27 -2.70
C LYS A 124 -2.49 -13.46 -1.77
N CYS A 125 -2.89 -13.34 -0.50
CA CYS A 125 -2.68 -14.36 0.52
C CYS A 125 -4.02 -14.77 1.15
N PRO A 126 -4.95 -15.37 0.38
CA PRO A 126 -6.27 -15.72 0.90
C PRO A 126 -6.16 -16.74 2.04
N ALA A 127 -7.15 -16.75 2.93
CA ALA A 127 -7.27 -17.82 3.91
C ALA A 127 -7.39 -19.18 3.18
N PRO A 128 -6.85 -20.27 3.76
CA PRO A 128 -7.17 -21.61 3.27
C PRO A 128 -8.69 -21.74 3.22
N GLN A 129 -9.24 -22.05 2.05
CA GLN A 129 -10.65 -22.39 1.93
C GLN A 129 -10.88 -23.59 2.84
N GLN A 130 -11.74 -23.44 3.86
CA GLN A 130 -12.22 -24.59 4.61
C GLN A 130 -12.92 -25.51 3.59
N GLN A 131 -12.30 -26.64 3.29
CA GLN A 131 -12.94 -27.70 2.54
C GLN A 131 -14.14 -28.15 3.38
N THR A 132 -15.34 -27.73 2.99
CA THR A 132 -16.57 -28.38 3.45
C THR A 132 -16.48 -29.81 2.94
N LEU A 133 -16.14 -30.73 3.85
CA LEU A 133 -16.42 -32.15 3.67
C LEU A 133 -17.94 -32.28 3.57
N GLU A 134 -18.47 -32.18 2.36
CA GLU A 134 -19.79 -32.74 2.06
C GLU A 134 -19.64 -34.24 2.21
N VAL A 135 -20.02 -34.73 3.38
CA VAL A 135 -20.19 -36.15 3.66
C VAL A 135 -21.35 -36.62 2.78
N LEU A 136 -21.03 -37.33 1.70
CA LEU A 136 -21.97 -38.11 0.91
C LEU A 136 -22.39 -39.37 1.67
#